data_AF-A0A2Z5GBS7-F1
#
_entry.id   AF-A0A2Z5GBS7-F1
#
_cell.length_a   1.000
_cell.length_b   1.000
_cell.length_c   1.000
_cell.angle_alpha   90.00
_cell.angle_beta   90.00
_cell.angle_gamma   90.00
#
_symmetry.space_group_name_H-M   'P 1'
#
loop_
_entity.id
_entity.type
_entity.pdbx_description
1 polymer ?
#
loop_
_entity_poly.entity_id
_entity_poly.type
_entity_poly.pdbx_seq_one_letter_code
_entity_poly.pdbx_strand_id
1 'polypeptide(L)'
;MRNLPPDGPEIDVPYLAVSSKPRLVTLTILPDGEDEFKVGALAHKTRKYVIKVKLGGLTGAVAPLIGQEPPEFHVWVTRGTVPTVIRVDGPLYEGGPVWSSELASAVW
;
A
#
# COMPACT_ATOMS: atom_id res chain seq x y z
N MET A 1 6.69 -7.17 -1.58
CA MET A 1 7.68 -6.30 -0.90
C MET A 1 8.97 -7.04 -0.50
N ARG A 2 9.34 -8.12 -1.21
CA ARG A 2 10.51 -8.96 -0.87
C ARG A 2 11.85 -8.22 -0.88
N ASN A 3 11.96 -7.18 -1.71
CA ASN A 3 13.20 -6.43 -1.91
C ASN A 3 13.21 -5.09 -1.16
N LEU A 4 12.22 -4.84 -0.29
CA LEU A 4 12.21 -3.64 0.53
C LEU A 4 12.93 -3.92 1.85
N PRO A 5 13.92 -3.09 2.24
CA PRO A 5 14.52 -3.19 3.55
C PRO A 5 13.44 -3.05 4.67
N PRO A 6 13.51 -3.89 5.72
CA PRO A 6 12.57 -3.88 6.86
C PRO A 6 12.27 -2.51 7.46
N ASP A 7 13.33 -1.76 7.71
CA ASP A 7 13.36 -0.50 8.46
C ASP A 7 14.13 0.54 7.63
N GLY A 8 14.04 0.42 6.31
CA GLY A 8 14.75 1.30 5.40
C GLY A 8 14.04 2.63 5.19
N PRO A 9 14.69 3.56 4.48
CA PRO A 9 14.07 4.82 4.10
C PRO A 9 12.83 4.58 3.22
N GLU A 10 12.01 5.61 3.03
CA GLU A 10 10.99 5.58 1.99
C GLU A 10 11.64 5.30 0.61
N ILE A 11 10.93 4.56 -0.23
CA ILE A 11 11.41 4.19 -1.56
C ILE A 11 10.41 4.70 -2.59
N ASP A 12 10.93 5.46 -3.55
CA ASP A 12 10.19 5.88 -4.74
C ASP A 12 10.43 4.89 -5.88
N VAL A 13 9.34 4.41 -6.48
CA VAL A 13 9.39 3.57 -7.68
C VAL A 13 8.49 4.14 -8.79
N PRO A 14 8.92 4.12 -10.06
CA PRO A 14 8.05 4.48 -11.17
C PRO A 14 6.96 3.41 -11.35
N TYR A 15 5.74 3.86 -11.63
CA TYR A 15 4.60 2.97 -11.88
C TYR A 15 3.73 3.52 -13.01
N LEU A 16 3.39 2.66 -13.97
CA LEU A 16 2.42 3.00 -15.01
C LEU A 16 1.02 2.74 -14.47
N ALA A 17 0.32 3.81 -14.10
CA ALA A 17 -1.07 3.74 -13.69
C ALA A 17 -1.94 3.42 -14.93
N VAL A 18 -2.54 2.22 -14.94
CA VAL A 18 -3.38 1.76 -16.04
C VAL A 18 -4.81 2.19 -15.79
N SER A 19 -5.24 3.26 -16.47
CA SER A 19 -6.63 3.73 -16.49
C SER A 19 -7.03 4.11 -17.92
N SER A 20 -8.19 4.76 -18.11
CA SER A 20 -8.61 5.25 -19.43
C SER A 20 -7.62 6.23 -20.06
N LYS A 21 -6.80 6.90 -19.23
CA LYS A 21 -5.66 7.73 -19.64
C LYS A 21 -4.42 7.28 -18.86
N PRO A 22 -3.71 6.24 -19.34
CA PRO A 22 -2.54 5.72 -18.66
C PRO A 22 -1.49 6.81 -18.45
N ARG A 23 -0.88 6.83 -17.26
CA ARG A 23 0.14 7.82 -16.93
C ARG A 23 1.22 7.21 -16.04
N LEU A 24 2.46 7.68 -16.22
CA LEU A 24 3.55 7.34 -15.32
C LEU A 24 3.44 8.19 -14.06
N VAL A 25 3.40 7.54 -12.90
CA VAL A 25 3.38 8.16 -11.57
C VAL A 25 4.53 7.61 -10.74
N THR A 26 4.81 8.25 -9.61
CA THR A 26 5.73 7.70 -8.61
C THR A 26 4.91 7.09 -7.48
N LEU A 27 5.23 5.84 -7.10
CA LEU A 27 4.75 5.26 -5.86
C LEU A 27 5.81 5.45 -4.79
N THR A 28 5.44 6.10 -3.70
CA THR A 28 6.28 6.20 -2.50
C THR A 28 5.85 5.15 -1.52
N ILE A 29 6.76 4.25 -1.18
CA ILE A 29 6.51 3.13 -0.27
C ILE A 29 7.24 3.42 1.04
N LEU A 30 6.49 3.49 2.14
CA LEU A 30 6.99 3.78 3.47
C LEU A 30 6.71 2.59 4.41
N PRO A 31 7.69 2.14 5.21
CA PRO A 31 7.39 1.30 6.37
C PRO A 31 6.49 2.04 7.36
N ASP A 32 5.50 1.34 7.93
CA ASP A 32 4.48 1.91 8.83
C ASP A 32 4.24 1.02 10.06
N GLY A 33 5.31 0.45 10.59
CA GLY A 33 5.28 -0.36 11.81
C GLY A 33 4.90 -1.83 11.60
N GLU A 34 4.50 -2.47 12.70
CA GLU A 34 4.16 -3.89 12.75
C GLU A 34 2.83 -4.09 13.45
N ASP A 35 2.04 -5.04 12.94
CA ASP A 35 0.83 -5.54 13.57
C ASP A 35 0.93 -7.05 13.78
N GLU A 36 0.18 -7.58 14.74
CA GLU A 36 0.05 -9.02 14.97
C GLU A 36 -1.30 -9.53 14.43
N PHE A 37 -1.33 -10.79 14.01
CA PHE A 37 -2.55 -11.50 13.70
C PHE A 37 -2.40 -12.97 14.02
N LYS A 38 -3.51 -13.69 14.12
CA LYS A 38 -3.55 -15.13 14.33
C LYS A 38 -4.21 -15.85 13.17
N VAL A 39 -3.75 -17.07 12.92
CA VAL A 39 -4.44 -18.06 12.07
C VAL A 39 -4.59 -19.33 12.90
N GLY A 40 -5.82 -19.63 13.30
CA GLY A 40 -6.08 -20.65 14.31
C GLY A 40 -5.38 -20.30 15.63
N ALA A 41 -4.53 -21.21 16.13
CA ALA A 41 -3.76 -21.00 17.36
C ALA A 41 -2.39 -20.33 17.14
N LEU A 42 -1.97 -20.12 15.88
CA LEU A 42 -0.65 -19.59 15.56
C LEU A 42 -0.70 -18.06 15.48
N ALA A 43 0.18 -17.40 16.23
CA ALA A 43 0.39 -15.96 16.16
C ALA A 43 1.50 -15.62 15.16
N HIS A 44 1.26 -14.58 14.37
CA HIS A 44 2.14 -14.10 13.32
C HIS A 44 2.31 -12.59 13.43
N LYS A 45 3.49 -12.10 13.05
CA LYS A 45 3.76 -10.67 12.91
C LYS A 45 3.69 -10.27 11.44
N THR A 46 3.25 -9.06 11.20
CA THR A 46 3.28 -8.39 9.91
C THR A 46 4.18 -7.17 9.97
N ARG A 47 4.61 -6.72 8.80
CA ARG A 47 5.05 -5.36 8.57
C ARG A 47 3.99 -4.65 7.76
N LYS A 48 3.62 -3.47 8.23
CA LYS A 48 2.71 -2.59 7.52
C LYS A 48 3.53 -1.64 6.66
N TYR A 49 3.01 -1.38 5.47
CA TYR A 49 3.56 -0.41 4.55
C TYR A 49 2.46 0.52 4.06
N VAL A 50 2.80 1.79 3.91
CA VAL A 50 1.95 2.79 3.26
C VAL A 50 2.50 3.02 1.85
N ILE A 51 1.64 2.97 0.85
CA ILE A 51 1.98 3.33 -0.53
C ILE A 51 1.18 4.56 -0.92
N LYS A 52 1.89 5.64 -1.22
CA LYS A 52 1.31 6.91 -1.70
C LYS A 52 1.53 7.04 -3.20
N VAL A 53 0.51 7.51 -3.92
CA VAL A 53 0.61 7.79 -5.36
C VAL A 53 0.96 9.27 -5.56
N LYS A 54 2.22 9.56 -5.89
CA LYS A 54 2.67 10.91 -6.27
C LYS A 54 2.39 11.13 -7.76
N LEU A 55 1.40 11.99 -8.06
CA LEU A 55 1.03 12.37 -9.43
C LEU A 55 2.09 13.23 -10.14
N GLY A 56 2.89 13.98 -9.37
CA GLY A 56 3.92 14.88 -9.88
C GLY A 56 3.39 16.12 -10.62
N GLY A 57 4.29 17.07 -10.90
CA GLY A 57 4.00 18.27 -11.68
C GLY A 57 2.83 19.11 -11.16
N LEU A 58 2.17 19.83 -12.08
CA LEU A 58 1.04 20.69 -11.75
C LEU A 58 -0.17 19.90 -11.22
N THR A 59 -0.40 18.70 -11.73
CA THR A 59 -1.51 17.85 -11.27
C THR A 59 -1.36 17.49 -9.80
N GLY A 60 -0.16 17.07 -9.38
CA GLY A 60 0.11 16.75 -7.97
C GLY A 60 -0.03 17.97 -7.03
N ALA A 61 0.27 19.17 -7.51
CA ALA A 61 0.12 20.39 -6.71
C ALA A 61 -1.35 20.80 -6.50
N VAL A 62 -2.22 20.53 -7.47
CA VAL A 62 -3.63 20.96 -7.44
C VAL A 62 -4.55 19.89 -6.84
N ALA A 63 -4.25 18.60 -7.03
CA ALA A 63 -5.14 17.51 -6.66
C ALA A 63 -5.63 17.54 -5.18
N PRO A 64 -4.79 17.82 -4.16
CA PRO A 64 -5.25 17.91 -2.77
C PRO A 64 -6.25 19.04 -2.55
N LEU A 65 -6.08 20.17 -3.24
CA LEU A 65 -6.95 21.36 -3.10
C LEU A 65 -8.37 21.12 -3.61
N ILE A 66 -8.52 20.19 -4.55
CA ILE A 66 -9.81 19.86 -5.19
C ILE A 66 -10.33 18.48 -4.77
N GLY A 67 -9.70 17.84 -3.77
CA GLY A 67 -10.10 16.51 -3.27
C GLY A 67 -9.91 15.37 -4.27
N GLN A 68 -9.01 15.54 -5.25
CA GLN A 68 -8.65 14.53 -6.26
C GLN A 68 -7.30 13.86 -5.98
N GLU A 69 -6.74 14.07 -4.80
CA GLU A 69 -5.56 13.33 -4.37
C GLU A 69 -5.91 11.83 -4.26
N PRO A 70 -5.11 10.93 -4.85
CA PRO A 70 -5.36 9.50 -4.73
C PRO A 70 -5.26 9.04 -3.26
N PRO A 71 -6.17 8.19 -2.77
CA PRO A 71 -6.05 7.60 -1.45
C PRO A 71 -4.75 6.79 -1.31
N GLU A 72 -4.24 6.71 -0.08
CA GLU A 72 -3.11 5.84 0.25
C GLU A 72 -3.54 4.37 0.23
N PHE A 73 -2.59 3.48 -0.06
CA PHE A 73 -2.74 2.05 0.18
C PHE A 73 -2.02 1.68 1.47
N HIS A 74 -2.66 0.86 2.31
CA HIS A 74 -2.01 0.20 3.44
C HIS A 74 -1.87 -1.29 3.13
N VAL A 75 -0.67 -1.83 3.28
CA VAL A 75 -0.35 -3.22 2.90
C VAL A 75 0.33 -3.91 4.06
N TRP A 76 -0.25 -5.03 4.53
CA TRP A 76 0.31 -5.86 5.58
C TRP A 76 0.97 -7.09 4.99
N VAL A 77 2.24 -7.27 5.28
CA VAL A 77 3.05 -8.39 4.76
C VAL A 77 3.61 -9.20 5.91
N THR A 78 3.54 -10.53 5.86
CA THR A 78 4.10 -11.40 6.90
C THR A 78 5.59 -11.15 7.13
N ARG A 79 6.00 -11.19 8.40
CA ARG A 79 7.40 -11.21 8.80
C ARG A 79 7.93 -12.64 8.66
N GLY A 80 8.72 -12.91 7.62
CA GLY A 80 9.30 -14.24 7.39
C GLY A 80 10.08 -14.34 6.08
N THR A 81 10.68 -15.51 5.83
CA THR A 81 11.45 -15.81 4.61
C THR A 81 10.62 -15.77 3.34
N VAL A 82 9.30 -15.98 3.45
CA VAL A 82 8.34 -15.91 2.34
C VAL A 82 7.35 -14.76 2.60
N PRO A 83 7.62 -13.55 2.10
CA PRO A 83 6.75 -12.40 2.33
C PRO A 83 5.40 -12.62 1.63
N THR A 84 4.33 -12.63 2.42
CA THR A 84 2.96 -12.86 1.95
C THR A 84 2.09 -11.67 2.33
N VAL A 85 1.32 -11.13 1.38
CA VAL A 85 0.36 -10.05 1.65
C VAL A 85 -0.87 -10.67 2.33
N ILE A 86 -1.19 -10.20 3.53
CA ILE A 86 -2.29 -10.74 4.36
C ILE A 86 -3.48 -9.79 4.39
N ARG A 87 -3.23 -8.48 4.25
CA ARG A 87 -4.27 -7.47 4.12
C ARG A 87 -3.81 -6.34 3.22
N VAL A 88 -4.76 -5.74 2.51
CA VAL A 88 -4.62 -4.52 1.75
C VAL A 88 -5.85 -3.65 1.98
N ASP A 89 -5.61 -2.41 2.37
CA ASP A 89 -6.63 -1.37 2.37
C ASP A 89 -6.27 -0.36 1.28
N GLY A 90 -7.16 -0.13 0.31
CA GLY A 90 -6.90 0.82 -0.77
C GLY A 90 -7.96 0.79 -1.88
N PRO A 91 -7.89 1.72 -2.84
CA PRO A 91 -8.79 1.74 -3.98
C PRO A 91 -8.44 0.63 -4.99
N LEU A 92 -9.46 -0.04 -5.54
CA LEU A 92 -9.27 -1.05 -6.60
C LEU A 92 -9.23 -0.45 -8.01
N TYR A 93 -9.69 0.79 -8.16
CA TYR A 93 -9.71 1.53 -9.42
C TYR A 93 -9.69 3.05 -9.14
N GLU A 94 -9.32 3.84 -10.15
CA GLU A 94 -9.23 5.31 -10.07
C GLU A 94 -10.60 5.91 -9.71
N GLY A 95 -10.65 6.72 -8.64
CA GLY A 95 -11.89 7.36 -8.15
C GLY A 95 -12.86 6.43 -7.41
N GLY A 96 -12.49 5.16 -7.22
CA GLY A 96 -13.27 4.22 -6.42
C GLY A 96 -13.13 4.43 -4.91
N PRO A 97 -14.00 3.81 -4.09
CA PRO A 97 -13.86 3.82 -2.64
C PRO A 97 -12.65 2.99 -2.20
N VAL A 98 -12.22 3.22 -0.96
CA VAL A 98 -11.23 2.36 -0.29
C VAL A 98 -11.91 1.05 0.11
N TRP A 99 -11.33 -0.06 -0.35
CA TRP A 99 -11.73 -1.41 0.04
C TRP A 99 -10.73 -1.97 1.03
N SER A 100 -11.21 -2.81 1.97
CA SER A 100 -10.34 -3.64 2.80
C SER A 100 -10.47 -5.08 2.32
N SER A 101 -9.34 -5.70 1.98
CA SER A 101 -9.24 -7.10 1.57
C SER A 101 -8.23 -7.79 2.45
N GLU A 102 -8.64 -8.86 3.12
CA GLU A 102 -7.79 -9.59 4.06
C GLU A 102 -7.93 -11.10 3.92
N LEU A 103 -6.93 -11.82 4.44
CA LEU A 103 -7.01 -13.27 4.60
C LEU A 103 -8.18 -13.62 5.51
N ALA A 104 -9.18 -14.32 4.99
CA ALA A 104 -10.42 -14.63 5.71
C ALA A 104 -10.23 -15.38 7.05
N SER A 105 -9.12 -16.08 7.24
CA SER A 105 -8.79 -16.78 8.48
C SER A 105 -7.98 -15.95 9.48
N ALA A 106 -7.60 -14.72 9.12
CA ALA A 106 -6.83 -13.85 10.00
C ALA A 106 -7.71 -13.24 11.08
N VAL A 107 -7.19 -13.22 12.31
CA VAL A 107 -7.77 -12.51 13.44
C VAL A 107 -6.72 -11.56 13.97
N TRP A 108 -6.98 -10.25 13.88
CA TRP A 108 -6.07 -9.18 14.30
C TRP A 108 -6.22 -8.87 15.79
#